data_AF-T5KPD1-F1
#
_entry.id   AF-T5KPD1-F1
#
_cell.length_a   1.000
_cell.length_b   1.000
_cell.length_c   1.000
_cell.angle_alpha   90.00
_cell.angle_beta   90.00
_cell.angle_gamma   90.00
#
_symmetry.space_group_name_H-M   'P 1'
#
loop_
_entity.id
_entity.type
_entity.pdbx_description
1 polymer ?
#
loop_
_entity_poly.entity_id
_entity_poly.type
_entity_poly.pdbx_seq_one_letter_code
_entity_poly.pdbx_strand_id
1 'polypeptide(L)'
;MRVRPALVLLPVLILLAGCAPEPASSPSPSASRTSSPTPTPTPSAIETTEPPATGTEFTTTALVDLCTERTRALAPDATYFGDMATTEWLASSSLWFVVIPKSLNGADSVAVCGIGGSQEAPVFALEGESLPDGVADIRAELLSGAPGGES
;
A
#
# COMPACT_ATOMS: atom_id res chain seq x y z
N MET A 1 -53.02 13.06 3.89
CA MET A 1 -53.10 14.54 4.03
C MET A 1 -52.48 14.94 5.35
N ARG A 2 -51.75 16.07 5.41
CA ARG A 2 -51.40 16.86 6.63
C ARG A 2 -50.45 16.17 7.64
N VAL A 3 -49.36 16.77 8.16
CA VAL A 3 -48.64 18.04 7.87
C VAL A 3 -47.14 17.87 8.23
N ARG A 4 -46.23 18.52 7.48
CA ARG A 4 -44.94 19.08 7.98
C ARG A 4 -45.10 20.60 7.83
N PRO A 5 -44.69 21.48 8.77
CA PRO A 5 -43.29 21.60 9.18
C PRO A 5 -43.05 22.08 10.65
N ALA A 6 -41.77 22.13 11.06
CA ALA A 6 -41.29 23.05 12.09
C ALA A 6 -39.84 23.43 11.80
N LEU A 7 -39.60 24.69 11.47
CA LEU A 7 -38.31 25.28 11.11
C LEU A 7 -38.00 26.36 12.15
N VAL A 8 -36.85 26.29 12.83
CA VAL A 8 -36.45 27.27 13.87
C VAL A 8 -35.03 27.77 13.63
N LEU A 9 -34.89 29.08 13.83
CA LEU A 9 -33.74 29.97 13.53
C LEU A 9 -33.20 30.56 14.86
N LEU A 10 -32.01 31.17 15.00
CA LEU A 10 -31.00 31.58 14.00
C LEU A 10 -29.56 31.25 14.52
N PRO A 11 -28.54 32.13 14.77
CA PRO A 11 -27.15 31.68 15.02
C PRO A 11 -26.52 32.18 16.35
N VAL A 12 -25.25 31.83 16.59
CA VAL A 12 -24.35 32.61 17.45
C VAL A 12 -23.05 32.92 16.69
N LEU A 13 -22.83 34.22 16.42
CA LEU A 13 -21.54 34.75 15.98
C LEU A 13 -20.56 34.79 17.15
N ILE A 14 -19.29 34.42 16.92
CA ILE A 14 -18.18 34.76 17.81
C ILE A 14 -17.22 35.66 17.03
N LEU A 15 -17.16 36.92 17.45
CA LEU A 15 -16.29 37.97 16.92
C LEU A 15 -15.17 38.27 17.94
N LEU A 16 -13.95 37.83 17.65
CA LEU A 16 -12.70 38.38 18.22
C LEU A 16 -11.70 38.43 17.05
N ALA A 17 -11.44 39.55 16.37
CA ALA A 17 -10.96 40.87 16.81
C ALA A 17 -9.46 40.90 17.17
N GLY A 18 -8.64 41.36 16.21
CA GLY A 18 -7.37 42.07 16.45
C GLY A 18 -6.07 41.28 16.34
N CYS A 19 -5.33 41.45 15.22
CA CYS A 19 -4.23 42.43 15.18
C CYS A 19 -3.68 42.62 13.74
N ALA A 20 -3.43 43.88 13.36
CA ALA A 20 -2.64 44.33 12.20
C ALA A 20 -1.73 45.47 12.74
N PRO A 21 -0.55 45.80 12.17
CA PRO A 21 -0.29 46.17 10.75
C PRO A 21 0.96 45.41 10.18
N GLU A 22 1.69 45.74 9.11
CA GLU A 22 1.87 46.95 8.27
C GLU A 22 2.51 46.54 6.89
N PRO A 23 2.36 47.30 5.78
CA PRO A 23 2.92 46.92 4.47
C PRO A 23 4.16 47.72 4.03
N ALA A 24 5.16 47.07 3.41
CA ALA A 24 6.21 47.75 2.64
C ALA A 24 6.81 46.91 1.48
N SER A 25 6.64 47.44 0.25
CA SER A 25 7.54 47.43 -0.92
C SER A 25 8.19 46.14 -1.49
N SER A 26 7.77 45.83 -2.72
CA SER A 26 8.54 45.17 -3.82
C SER A 26 9.70 46.09 -4.31
N PRO A 27 10.77 45.66 -5.05
CA PRO A 27 10.88 44.46 -5.90
C PRO A 27 12.22 43.65 -5.90
N SER A 28 12.20 42.57 -6.70
CA SER A 28 13.26 41.63 -7.16
C SER A 28 14.52 42.28 -7.78
N PRO A 29 15.60 41.54 -8.18
CA PRO A 29 15.96 40.13 -7.95
C PRO A 29 17.41 39.91 -7.43
N SER A 30 17.77 38.69 -7.01
CA SER A 30 19.13 38.15 -7.29
C SER A 30 19.21 36.63 -7.15
N ALA A 31 19.90 35.98 -8.08
CA ALA A 31 20.15 34.54 -8.05
C ALA A 31 21.56 34.25 -7.51
N SER A 32 21.67 33.33 -6.56
CA SER A 32 22.94 32.69 -6.20
C SER A 32 22.69 31.20 -5.99
N ARG A 33 23.09 30.39 -6.98
CA ARG A 33 23.08 28.93 -6.86
C ARG A 33 24.27 28.51 -6.02
N THR A 34 24.02 28.03 -4.81
CA THR A 34 25.03 27.26 -4.06
C THR A 34 24.49 25.84 -3.93
N SER A 35 24.99 24.94 -4.78
CA SER A 35 24.63 23.53 -4.74
C SER A 35 25.22 22.88 -3.49
N SER A 36 24.44 22.84 -2.41
CA SER A 36 24.70 21.90 -1.31
C SER A 36 24.30 20.50 -1.76
N PRO A 37 25.12 19.45 -1.55
CA PRO A 37 24.70 18.09 -1.86
C PRO A 37 23.54 17.70 -0.93
N THR A 38 22.36 17.51 -1.52
CA THR A 38 21.24 16.86 -0.82
C THR A 38 21.69 15.47 -0.36
N PRO A 39 21.53 15.11 0.92
CA PRO A 39 21.68 13.72 1.33
C PRO A 39 20.57 12.93 0.64
N THR A 40 20.95 12.05 -0.29
CA THR A 40 20.03 11.04 -0.83
C THR A 40 19.41 10.28 0.33
N PRO A 41 18.08 10.21 0.46
CA PRO A 41 17.47 9.27 1.38
C PRO A 41 17.77 7.86 0.86
N THR A 42 18.77 7.20 1.45
CA THR A 42 18.87 5.75 1.37
C THR A 42 17.52 5.19 1.80
N PRO A 43 16.83 4.38 0.98
CA PRO A 43 15.63 3.70 1.44
C PRO A 43 16.06 2.81 2.60
N SER A 44 15.56 3.11 3.80
CA SER A 44 15.79 2.27 4.96
C SER A 44 15.11 0.94 4.66
N ALA A 45 15.89 -0.10 4.42
CA ALA A 45 15.36 -1.46 4.37
C ALA A 45 14.63 -1.69 5.69
N ILE A 46 13.32 -1.87 5.62
CA ILE A 46 12.53 -2.30 6.76
C ILE A 46 12.97 -3.73 7.02
N GLU A 47 13.52 -4.02 8.20
CA GLU A 47 13.86 -5.38 8.58
C GLU A 47 12.57 -6.20 8.67
N THR A 48 12.28 -6.94 7.60
CA THR A 48 11.31 -8.02 7.60
C THR A 48 11.69 -8.98 8.72
N THR A 49 10.76 -9.22 9.65
CA THR A 49 10.88 -10.21 10.73
C THR A 49 11.52 -11.49 10.19
N GLU A 50 12.63 -11.90 10.81
CA GLU A 50 13.45 -13.03 10.35
C GLU A 50 12.57 -14.28 10.15
N PRO A 51 12.63 -14.94 8.98
CA PRO A 51 11.96 -16.22 8.77
C PRO A 51 12.49 -17.29 9.74
N PRO A 52 11.80 -18.45 9.87
CA PRO A 52 12.41 -19.59 10.54
C PRO A 52 13.69 -20.02 9.80
N ALA A 53 14.48 -20.90 10.43
CA ALA A 53 15.81 -21.21 9.98
C ALA A 53 15.97 -22.68 9.52
N THR A 54 16.17 -22.83 8.22
CA THR A 54 16.96 -23.86 7.51
C THR A 54 16.15 -25.03 6.92
N GLY A 55 16.02 -25.02 5.58
CA GLY A 55 16.16 -26.24 4.78
C GLY A 55 15.11 -26.48 3.68
N THR A 56 13.93 -25.86 3.76
CA THR A 56 12.84 -26.09 2.78
C THR A 56 11.98 -24.83 2.54
N GLU A 57 12.55 -23.68 2.89
CA GLU A 57 11.83 -22.42 3.02
C GLU A 57 11.96 -21.56 1.77
N PHE A 58 10.93 -20.77 1.48
CA PHE A 58 10.95 -19.86 0.35
C PHE A 58 11.97 -18.75 0.55
N THR A 59 12.76 -18.47 -0.48
CA THR A 59 13.46 -17.18 -0.59
C THR A 59 12.47 -16.08 -0.98
N THR A 60 12.72 -14.83 -0.59
CA THR A 60 11.93 -13.66 -1.04
C THR A 60 11.82 -13.60 -2.56
N THR A 61 12.90 -13.87 -3.29
CA THR A 61 12.88 -13.93 -4.76
C THR A 61 11.93 -15.01 -5.28
N ALA A 62 11.93 -16.21 -4.68
CA ALA A 62 11.00 -17.28 -5.07
C ALA A 62 9.53 -16.91 -4.78
N LEU A 63 9.23 -16.25 -3.65
CA LEU A 63 7.88 -15.75 -3.34
C LEU A 63 7.39 -14.73 -4.37
N VAL A 64 8.26 -13.80 -4.76
CA VAL A 64 7.95 -12.73 -5.72
C VAL A 64 7.78 -13.29 -7.14
N ASP A 65 8.65 -14.23 -7.55
CA ASP A 65 8.57 -14.88 -8.86
C ASP A 65 7.29 -15.73 -8.98
N LEU A 66 7.02 -16.58 -7.98
CA LEU A 66 5.79 -17.38 -7.89
C LEU A 66 4.53 -16.50 -7.92
N CYS A 67 4.47 -15.44 -7.11
CA CYS A 67 3.31 -14.56 -7.12
C CYS A 67 3.13 -13.86 -8.47
N THR A 68 4.23 -13.40 -9.08
CA THR A 68 4.23 -12.81 -10.43
C THR A 68 3.72 -13.79 -11.48
N GLU A 69 4.18 -15.06 -11.46
CA GLU A 69 3.73 -16.10 -12.39
C GLU A 69 2.22 -16.30 -12.30
N ARG A 70 1.69 -16.49 -11.09
CA ARG A 70 0.26 -16.75 -10.87
C ARG A 70 -0.60 -15.57 -11.30
N THR A 71 -0.29 -14.34 -10.88
CA THR A 71 -1.11 -13.18 -11.24
C THR A 71 -0.94 -12.75 -12.69
N ARG A 72 0.16 -13.10 -13.36
CA ARG A 72 0.33 -12.86 -14.79
C ARG A 72 -0.61 -13.69 -15.66
N ALA A 73 -1.18 -14.78 -15.15
CA ALA A 73 -2.28 -15.47 -15.81
C ALA A 73 -3.58 -14.63 -15.84
N LEU A 74 -3.76 -13.71 -14.88
CA LEU A 74 -4.91 -12.79 -14.80
C LEU A 74 -4.65 -11.52 -15.62
N ALA A 75 -3.44 -10.96 -15.51
CA ALA A 75 -3.02 -9.75 -16.20
C ALA A 75 -1.68 -9.97 -16.96
N PRO A 76 -1.72 -10.52 -18.20
CA PRO A 76 -0.50 -10.85 -18.95
C PRO A 76 0.32 -9.60 -19.32
N ASP A 77 -0.36 -8.52 -19.69
CA ASP A 77 0.22 -7.24 -20.12
C ASP A 77 0.63 -6.31 -18.97
N ALA A 78 0.49 -6.74 -17.71
CA ALA A 78 0.89 -5.93 -16.56
C ALA A 78 2.43 -5.85 -16.44
N THR A 79 2.91 -4.66 -16.09
CA THR A 79 4.29 -4.44 -15.66
C THR A 79 4.38 -4.66 -14.16
N TYR A 80 5.17 -5.64 -13.72
CA TYR A 80 5.38 -5.98 -12.31
C TYR A 80 6.68 -5.37 -11.79
N PHE A 81 6.64 -4.75 -10.62
CA PHE A 81 7.78 -4.11 -9.98
C PHE A 81 8.29 -4.96 -8.81
N GLY A 82 8.83 -6.16 -9.10
CA GLY A 82 9.27 -7.13 -8.10
C GLY A 82 10.35 -6.63 -7.11
N ASP A 83 11.15 -5.65 -7.51
CA ASP A 83 12.13 -4.96 -6.63
C ASP A 83 11.46 -4.15 -5.51
N MET A 84 10.23 -3.67 -5.74
CA MET A 84 9.41 -2.95 -4.75
C MET A 84 8.41 -3.88 -4.03
N ALA A 85 8.55 -5.20 -4.18
CA ALA A 85 7.65 -6.15 -3.54
C ALA A 85 7.91 -6.24 -2.03
N THR A 86 6.86 -6.53 -1.26
CA THR A 86 6.96 -6.86 0.16
C THR A 86 6.54 -8.31 0.40
N THR A 87 7.20 -8.95 1.38
CA THR A 87 6.88 -10.30 1.84
C THR A 87 6.79 -10.32 3.35
N GLU A 88 5.68 -10.81 3.89
CA GLU A 88 5.42 -10.90 5.33
C GLU A 88 5.01 -12.32 5.72
N TRP A 89 5.55 -12.85 6.81
CA TRP A 89 5.12 -14.14 7.36
C TRP A 89 3.90 -13.98 8.28
N LEU A 90 2.74 -14.49 7.84
CA LEU A 90 1.51 -14.54 8.61
C LEU A 90 1.49 -15.82 9.47
N ALA A 91 2.19 -15.78 10.61
CA ALA A 91 2.35 -16.94 11.50
C ALA A 91 1.02 -17.61 11.92
N SER A 92 -0.07 -16.85 12.06
CA SER A 92 -1.39 -17.37 12.44
C SER A 92 -2.03 -18.28 11.38
N SER A 93 -1.76 -18.03 10.09
CA SER A 93 -2.27 -18.85 8.98
C SER A 93 -1.18 -19.73 8.33
N SER A 94 0.09 -19.57 8.75
CA SER A 94 1.25 -20.26 8.17
C SER A 94 1.41 -19.98 6.67
N LEU A 95 1.20 -18.71 6.28
CA LEU A 95 1.30 -18.22 4.90
C LEU A 95 2.30 -17.06 4.80
N TRP A 96 3.02 -17.02 3.69
CA TRP A 96 3.66 -15.80 3.21
C TRP A 96 2.64 -14.91 2.50
N PHE A 97 2.45 -13.70 2.99
CA PHE A 97 1.73 -12.66 2.28
C PHE A 97 2.70 -11.89 1.40
N VAL A 98 2.45 -11.89 0.09
CA VAL A 98 3.29 -11.26 -0.93
C VAL A 98 2.50 -10.15 -1.59
N VAL A 99 3.08 -8.95 -1.68
CA VAL A 99 2.46 -7.80 -2.36
C VAL A 99 3.46 -7.25 -3.36
N ILE A 100 3.07 -7.19 -4.64
CA ILE A 100 3.93 -6.72 -5.73
C ILE A 100 3.24 -5.52 -6.41
N PRO A 101 3.81 -4.31 -6.35
CA PRO A 101 3.31 -3.18 -7.12
C PRO A 101 3.33 -3.51 -8.62
N LYS A 102 2.28 -3.13 -9.34
CA LYS A 102 2.17 -3.33 -10.79
C LYS A 102 1.43 -2.17 -11.46
N SER A 103 1.66 -1.99 -12.76
CA SER A 103 0.89 -1.08 -13.59
C SER A 103 0.29 -1.83 -14.79
N LEU A 104 -0.97 -1.53 -15.11
CA LEU A 104 -1.69 -2.07 -16.26
C LEU A 104 -2.46 -0.93 -16.94
N ASN A 105 -2.25 -0.72 -18.24
CA ASN A 105 -2.85 0.38 -19.01
C ASN A 105 -2.65 1.79 -18.40
N GLY A 106 -1.56 1.99 -17.64
CA GLY A 106 -1.25 3.24 -16.96
C GLY A 106 -2.02 3.46 -15.64
N ALA A 107 -2.76 2.47 -15.16
CA ALA A 107 -3.33 2.44 -13.83
C ALA A 107 -2.46 1.59 -12.89
N ASP A 108 -2.13 2.14 -11.73
CA ASP A 108 -1.37 1.44 -10.70
C ASP A 108 -2.27 0.56 -9.84
N SER A 109 -1.74 -0.57 -9.41
CA SER A 109 -2.41 -1.57 -8.58
C SER A 109 -1.35 -2.44 -7.91
N VAL A 110 -1.77 -3.47 -7.16
CA VAL A 110 -0.87 -4.52 -6.67
C VAL A 110 -1.35 -5.89 -7.12
N ALA A 111 -0.41 -6.82 -7.28
CA ALA A 111 -0.68 -8.24 -7.18
C ALA A 111 -0.52 -8.67 -5.72
N VAL A 112 -1.37 -9.59 -5.27
CA VAL A 112 -1.39 -10.11 -3.90
C VAL A 112 -1.46 -11.63 -3.92
N CYS A 113 -0.64 -12.27 -3.10
CA CYS A 113 -0.64 -13.72 -2.95
C CYS A 113 -0.50 -14.15 -1.49
N GLY A 114 -1.18 -15.24 -1.12
CA GLY A 114 -0.97 -15.97 0.13
C GLY A 114 -0.35 -17.33 -0.18
N ILE A 115 0.94 -17.51 0.12
CA ILE A 115 1.74 -18.68 -0.29
C ILE A 115 2.15 -19.50 0.93
N GLY A 116 1.63 -20.71 1.05
CA GLY A 116 2.04 -21.71 2.04
C GLY A 116 2.77 -22.89 1.41
N GLY A 117 2.97 -23.95 2.19
CA GLY A 117 3.70 -25.15 1.75
C GLY A 117 5.20 -24.93 1.77
N SER A 118 5.90 -25.35 0.71
CA SER A 118 7.35 -25.23 0.57
C SER A 118 7.74 -24.79 -0.85
N GLN A 119 8.99 -24.39 -1.07
CA GLN A 119 9.44 -23.95 -2.40
C GLN A 119 9.34 -25.07 -3.47
N GLU A 120 9.43 -26.34 -3.09
CA GLU A 120 9.26 -27.50 -3.98
C GLU A 120 7.79 -27.87 -4.21
N ALA A 121 6.89 -27.47 -3.32
CA ALA A 121 5.46 -27.74 -3.37
C ALA A 121 4.67 -26.53 -2.82
N PRO A 122 4.59 -25.42 -3.58
CA PRO A 122 3.91 -24.21 -3.16
C PRO A 122 2.39 -24.41 -3.15
N VAL A 123 1.73 -23.88 -2.13
CA VAL A 123 0.27 -23.90 -1.99
C VAL A 123 -0.24 -22.46 -1.96
N PHE A 124 -1.05 -22.09 -2.94
CA PHE A 124 -1.67 -20.76 -2.99
C PHE A 124 -3.02 -20.78 -2.27
N ALA A 125 -3.11 -20.05 -1.15
CA ALA A 125 -4.34 -19.77 -0.44
C ALA A 125 -5.08 -18.55 -1.03
N LEU A 126 -4.33 -17.66 -1.70
CA LEU A 126 -4.82 -16.50 -2.44
C LEU A 126 -3.88 -16.20 -3.60
N GLU A 127 -4.45 -15.84 -4.74
CA GLU A 127 -3.78 -15.21 -5.88
C GLU A 127 -4.74 -14.19 -6.50
N GLY A 128 -4.32 -12.94 -6.70
CA GLY A 128 -5.22 -11.91 -7.19
C GLY A 128 -4.60 -10.53 -7.35
N GLU A 129 -5.46 -9.55 -7.63
CA GLU A 129 -5.09 -8.16 -7.88
C GLU A 129 -5.93 -7.25 -6.98
N SER A 130 -5.35 -6.16 -6.48
CA SER A 130 -6.07 -5.20 -5.64
C SER A 130 -5.57 -3.76 -5.84
N LEU A 131 -6.34 -2.79 -5.36
CA LEU A 131 -5.86 -1.42 -5.18
C LEU A 131 -4.98 -1.34 -3.92
N PRO A 132 -4.02 -0.40 -3.83
CA PRO A 132 -3.12 -0.30 -2.68
C PRO A 132 -3.82 -0.18 -1.32
N ASP A 133 -4.99 0.46 -1.28
CA ASP A 133 -5.81 0.66 -0.06
C ASP A 133 -6.42 -0.67 0.45
N GLY A 134 -6.77 -1.59 -0.45
CA GLY A 134 -7.39 -2.88 -0.12
C GLY A 134 -6.42 -3.94 0.43
N VAL A 135 -5.12 -3.69 0.40
CA VAL A 135 -4.07 -4.66 0.82
C VAL A 135 -4.19 -5.00 2.30
N ALA A 136 -4.52 -4.02 3.15
CA ALA A 136 -4.63 -4.22 4.59
C ALA A 136 -5.82 -5.12 4.96
N ASP A 137 -6.92 -5.02 4.20
CA ASP A 137 -8.14 -5.81 4.39
C ASP A 137 -7.91 -7.27 3.98
N ILE A 138 -7.32 -7.50 2.79
CA ILE A 138 -6.92 -8.82 2.29
C ILE A 138 -5.96 -9.53 3.26
N ARG A 139 -4.99 -8.80 3.83
CA ARG A 139 -4.10 -9.31 4.88
C ARG A 139 -4.87 -9.71 6.14
N ALA A 140 -5.89 -8.96 6.53
CA ALA A 140 -6.74 -9.29 7.68
C ALA A 140 -7.62 -10.52 7.43
N GLU A 141 -8.17 -10.68 6.22
CA GLU A 141 -8.89 -11.89 5.81
C GLU A 141 -7.99 -13.14 5.93
N LEU A 142 -6.77 -13.08 5.35
CA LEU A 142 -5.78 -14.15 5.43
C LEU A 142 -5.31 -14.47 6.86
N LEU A 143 -5.31 -13.50 7.77
CA LEU A 143 -5.04 -13.73 9.20
C LEU A 143 -6.24 -14.35 9.94
N SER A 144 -7.46 -14.07 9.48
CA SER A 144 -8.69 -14.66 10.05
C SER A 144 -8.98 -16.08 9.56
N GLY A 145 -8.36 -16.50 8.45
CA GLY A 145 -8.65 -17.77 7.79
C GLY A 145 -9.96 -17.77 7.00
N ALA A 146 -10.54 -16.61 6.73
CA ALA A 146 -11.67 -16.46 5.82
C ALA A 146 -11.20 -16.72 4.38
N PRO A 147 -11.85 -17.63 3.62
CA PRO A 147 -11.63 -17.68 2.17
C PRO A 147 -12.20 -16.39 1.56
N GLY A 148 -11.38 -15.68 0.80
CA GLY A 148 -11.70 -14.34 0.27
C GLY A 148 -13.08 -14.31 -0.38
N GLY A 149 -13.93 -13.39 0.10
CA GLY A 149 -15.34 -13.38 -0.25
C GLY A 149 -15.59 -12.95 -1.69
N GLU A 150 -16.12 -13.86 -2.52
CA GLU A 150 -16.83 -13.46 -3.73
C GLU A 150 -18.06 -12.60 -3.37
N SER A 151 -18.29 -11.50 -4.10
CA SER A 151 -19.48 -10.65 -4.02
C SER A 151 -19.80 -10.02 -5.37
#